data_AF-A0A4V4KHJ3-F1
#
_entry.id   AF-A0A4V4KHJ3-F1
#
_cell.length_a   1.000
_cell.length_b   1.000
_cell.length_c   1.000
_cell.angle_alpha   90.00
_cell.angle_beta   90.00
_cell.angle_gamma   90.00
#
_symmetry.space_group_name_H-M   'P 1'
#
loop_
_entity.id
_entity.type
_entity.pdbx_description
1 polymer ?
#
loop_
_entity_poly.entity_id
_entity_poly.type
_entity_poly.pdbx_seq_one_letter_code
_entity_poly.pdbx_strand_id
1 'polypeptide(L)'
;MSLDLLEPNGLYVLLFIRDDPPKLNDFHWGLYLHSNSDTGVGLFQIARIPAGATNDVDIIFKTYDQQLNQLPGLTCRTWVFDVLKLLQTPWNGGMLLKCTDIVALEQEIMAWGNSNAFGASRNKQPRPVSASKLCGL
;
A
#
# COMPACT_ATOMS: atom_id res chain seq x y z
N MET A 1 7.09 13.21 6.08
CA MET A 1 5.74 13.33 5.50
C MET A 1 5.03 14.45 6.25
N SER A 2 4.15 15.21 5.61
CA SER A 2 3.22 16.05 6.38
C SER A 2 2.08 15.15 6.84
N LEU A 3 1.88 15.02 8.15
CA LEU A 3 0.84 14.17 8.72
C LEU A 3 -0.56 14.67 8.36
N ASP A 4 -0.69 15.97 8.09
CA ASP A 4 -1.93 16.63 7.68
C ASP A 4 -2.51 16.12 6.35
N LEU A 5 -1.72 15.37 5.57
CA LEU A 5 -2.15 14.77 4.31
C LEU A 5 -2.68 13.32 4.48
N LEU A 6 -2.60 12.76 5.69
CA LEU A 6 -3.09 11.42 5.96
C LEU A 6 -4.51 11.47 6.50
N GLU A 7 -5.39 10.73 5.85
CA GLU A 7 -6.77 10.58 6.27
C GLU A 7 -6.85 9.52 7.37
N PRO A 8 -7.54 9.81 8.49
CA PRO A 8 -7.89 8.79 9.46
C PRO A 8 -8.60 7.61 8.79
N ASN A 9 -8.21 6.39 9.15
CA ASN A 9 -8.67 5.13 8.53
C ASN A 9 -8.29 4.95 7.05
N GLY A 10 -7.37 5.77 6.51
CA GLY A 10 -6.78 5.53 5.21
C GLY A 10 -5.90 4.27 5.24
N LEU A 11 -6.12 3.38 4.29
CA LEU A 11 -5.19 2.29 3.98
C LEU A 11 -4.30 2.73 2.81
N TYR A 12 -3.00 2.65 3.02
CA TYR A 12 -1.99 3.10 2.08
C TYR A 12 -1.03 1.96 1.70
N VAL A 13 -0.54 2.01 0.47
CA VAL A 13 0.67 1.28 0.06
C VAL A 13 1.88 2.19 0.30
N LEU A 14 2.88 1.65 0.97
CA LEU A 14 4.15 2.30 1.28
C LEU A 14 5.24 1.70 0.38
N LEU A 15 5.99 2.55 -0.31
CA LEU A 15 7.11 2.13 -1.15
C LEU A 15 8.45 2.54 -0.52
N PHE A 16 9.50 1.77 -0.77
CA PHE A 16 10.90 2.14 -0.52
C PHE A 16 11.77 1.84 -1.73
N ILE A 17 12.68 2.75 -2.09
CA ILE A 17 13.72 2.43 -3.09
C ILE A 17 14.63 1.34 -2.53
N ARG A 18 15.05 0.40 -3.39
CA ARG A 18 15.96 -0.69 -3.00
C ARG A 18 17.42 -0.41 -3.34
N ASP A 19 17.66 0.50 -4.29
CA ASP A 19 18.97 0.84 -4.82
C ASP A 19 19.15 2.36 -4.99
N ASP A 20 20.40 2.82 -4.97
CA ASP A 20 20.82 4.16 -5.41
C ASP A 20 21.97 4.02 -6.44
N PRO A 21 21.76 4.39 -7.71
CA PRO A 21 20.57 5.02 -8.28
C PRO A 21 19.35 4.09 -8.34
N PRO A 22 18.11 4.63 -8.25
CA PRO A 22 16.89 3.83 -8.28
C PRO A 22 16.67 3.18 -9.64
N LYS A 23 16.29 1.89 -9.64
CA LYS A 23 15.89 1.13 -10.83
C LYS A 23 14.38 1.25 -11.06
N LEU A 24 13.98 1.23 -12.32
CA LEU A 24 12.56 1.30 -12.71
C LEU A 24 11.79 0.09 -12.14
N ASN A 25 10.64 0.36 -11.50
CA ASN A 25 9.73 -0.64 -10.91
C ASN A 25 10.34 -1.52 -9.79
N ASP A 26 11.50 -1.17 -9.23
CA ASP A 26 12.15 -1.94 -8.16
C ASP A 26 12.01 -1.25 -6.80
N PHE A 27 10.92 -1.59 -6.11
CA PHE A 27 10.58 -1.04 -4.79
C PHE A 27 10.42 -2.17 -3.77
N HIS A 28 10.69 -1.87 -2.50
CA HIS A 28 10.14 -2.63 -1.39
C HIS A 28 8.74 -2.11 -1.10
N TRP A 29 7.78 -3.02 -0.93
CA TRP A 29 6.35 -2.72 -0.79
C TRP A 29 5.88 -3.09 0.61
N GLY A 30 4.99 -2.28 1.18
CA GLY A 30 4.31 -2.57 2.44
C GLY A 30 2.91 -1.97 2.49
N LEU A 31 2.08 -2.47 3.39
CA LEU A 31 0.77 -1.88 3.71
C LEU A 31 0.88 -1.07 5.00
N TYR A 32 0.26 0.11 5.00
CA TYR A 32 0.20 1.00 6.13
C TYR A 32 -1.25 1.43 6.37
N LEU A 33 -1.85 0.93 7.44
CA LEU A 33 -3.12 1.43 7.95
C LEU A 33 -2.83 2.58 8.91
N HIS A 34 -3.29 3.78 8.58
CA HIS A 34 -2.92 4.96 9.35
C HIS A 34 -3.68 5.03 10.69
N SER A 35 -2.92 4.87 11.79
CA SER A 35 -3.37 5.14 13.17
C SER A 35 -2.41 6.07 13.94
N ASN A 36 -1.08 6.08 13.64
CA ASN A 36 -0.07 7.13 13.93
C ASN A 36 1.32 6.81 13.25
N SER A 37 2.28 7.75 13.19
CA SER A 37 3.39 7.82 12.19
C SER A 37 4.71 7.04 12.45
N ASP A 38 5.32 6.45 11.39
CA ASP A 38 6.65 6.85 10.87
C ASP A 38 7.15 6.17 9.56
N THR A 39 7.86 7.00 8.74
CA THR A 39 8.80 6.83 7.58
C THR A 39 8.55 5.88 6.37
N GLY A 40 8.63 6.44 5.13
CA GLY A 40 8.56 5.76 3.81
C GLY A 40 8.86 6.69 2.61
N VAL A 41 8.93 6.20 1.35
CA VAL A 41 9.09 7.04 0.12
C VAL A 41 7.94 8.01 -0.04
N GLY A 42 6.77 7.59 0.40
CA GLY A 42 5.52 8.31 0.35
C GLY A 42 4.38 7.32 0.54
N LEU A 43 3.17 7.82 0.78
CA LEU A 43 2.00 7.01 1.07
C LEU A 43 1.01 7.11 -0.10
N PHE A 44 0.57 5.97 -0.63
CA PHE A 44 -0.41 5.91 -1.71
C PHE A 44 -1.72 5.28 -1.23
N GLN A 45 -2.76 6.09 -1.04
CA GLN A 45 -4.04 5.65 -0.48
C GLN A 45 -4.80 4.78 -1.47
N ILE A 46 -5.34 3.66 -1.01
CA ILE A 46 -6.10 2.71 -1.84
C ILE A 46 -7.47 2.37 -1.25
N ALA A 47 -7.73 2.67 0.02
CA ALA A 47 -9.05 2.48 0.63
C ALA A 47 -9.28 3.46 1.80
N ARG A 48 -10.56 3.65 2.13
CA ARG A 48 -11.01 4.17 3.44
C ARG A 48 -11.67 3.04 4.20
N ILE A 49 -11.01 2.61 5.28
CA ILE A 49 -11.48 1.48 6.08
C ILE A 49 -12.65 1.95 6.97
N PRO A 50 -13.80 1.27 6.95
CA PRO A 50 -14.92 1.60 7.83
C PRO A 50 -14.53 1.54 9.31
N ALA A 51 -15.12 2.42 10.12
CA ALA A 51 -14.95 2.35 11.57
C ALA A 51 -15.40 0.98 12.11
N GLY A 52 -14.56 0.35 12.93
CA GLY A 52 -14.79 -0.99 13.48
C GLY A 52 -14.22 -2.14 12.64
N ALA A 53 -13.79 -1.90 11.40
CA ALA A 53 -13.16 -2.92 10.55
C ALA A 53 -11.65 -3.12 10.82
N THR A 54 -11.06 -2.31 11.71
CA THR A 54 -9.61 -2.34 11.99
C THR A 54 -9.11 -3.71 12.40
N ASN A 55 -9.84 -4.42 13.27
CA ASN A 55 -9.46 -5.77 13.71
C ASN A 55 -9.54 -6.79 12.56
N ASP A 56 -10.56 -6.68 11.70
CA ASP A 56 -10.71 -7.57 10.55
C ASP A 56 -9.59 -7.33 9.53
N VAL A 57 -9.21 -6.07 9.28
CA VAL A 57 -8.07 -5.72 8.43
C VAL A 57 -6.76 -6.26 9.01
N ASP A 58 -6.54 -6.15 10.32
CA ASP A 58 -5.37 -6.71 10.99
C ASP A 58 -5.28 -8.24 10.86
N ILE A 59 -6.41 -8.95 11.02
CA ILE A 59 -6.49 -10.40 10.79
C ILE A 59 -6.14 -10.71 9.32
N ILE A 60 -6.68 -9.96 8.37
CA ILE A 60 -6.40 -10.15 6.95
C ILE A 60 -4.92 -9.95 6.65
N PHE A 61 -4.26 -8.96 7.23
CA PHE A 61 -2.82 -8.72 7.03
C PHE A 61 -1.98 -9.88 7.54
N LYS A 62 -2.39 -10.48 8.67
CA LYS A 62 -1.67 -11.59 9.31
C LYS A 62 -1.93 -12.95 8.67
N THR A 63 -2.79 -13.03 7.64
CA THR A 63 -3.18 -14.29 6.97
C THR A 63 -2.00 -15.15 6.54
N TYR A 64 -0.87 -14.53 6.16
CA TYR A 64 0.29 -15.24 5.62
C TYR A 64 1.47 -15.36 6.59
N ASP A 65 1.42 -14.77 7.78
CA ASP A 65 2.58 -14.62 8.69
C ASP A 65 3.32 -15.93 8.97
N GLN A 66 2.57 -17.02 9.19
CA GLN A 66 3.15 -18.33 9.54
C GLN A 66 3.73 -19.10 8.34
N GLN A 67 3.46 -18.64 7.12
CA GLN A 67 3.82 -19.31 5.87
C GLN A 67 4.61 -18.44 4.91
N LEU A 68 5.01 -17.22 5.30
CA LEU A 68 5.74 -16.27 4.45
C LEU A 68 6.96 -16.91 3.76
N ASN A 69 7.75 -17.69 4.51
CA ASN A 69 8.97 -18.33 3.98
C ASN A 69 8.71 -19.63 3.20
N GLN A 70 7.46 -20.10 3.16
CA GLN A 70 7.08 -21.40 2.60
C GLN A 70 6.30 -21.25 1.30
N LEU A 71 5.81 -20.04 0.98
CA LEU A 71 5.04 -19.75 -0.21
C LEU A 71 5.97 -19.49 -1.42
N PRO A 72 5.99 -20.38 -2.43
CA PRO A 72 6.82 -20.17 -3.62
C PRO A 72 6.39 -18.91 -4.38
N GLY A 73 7.35 -18.06 -4.76
CA GLY A 73 7.07 -16.82 -5.48
C GLY A 73 6.55 -15.67 -4.61
N LEU A 74 6.48 -15.86 -3.28
CA LEU A 74 6.17 -14.77 -2.36
C LEU A 74 7.34 -13.79 -2.27
N THR A 75 7.03 -12.52 -2.48
CA THR A 75 7.89 -11.36 -2.34
C THR A 75 7.09 -10.30 -1.59
N CYS A 76 7.74 -9.24 -1.09
CA CYS A 76 7.00 -8.11 -0.50
C CYS A 76 5.92 -7.56 -1.45
N ARG A 77 6.19 -7.52 -2.76
CA ARG A 77 5.24 -7.08 -3.79
C ARG A 77 4.06 -8.05 -3.94
N THR A 78 4.34 -9.33 -4.19
CA THR A 78 3.28 -10.33 -4.42
C THR A 78 2.45 -10.55 -3.16
N TRP A 79 3.05 -10.48 -1.96
CA TRP A 79 2.34 -10.49 -0.69
C TRP A 79 1.32 -9.35 -0.57
N VAL A 80 1.70 -8.10 -0.90
CA VAL A 80 0.75 -6.97 -0.86
C VAL A 80 -0.46 -7.28 -1.73
N PHE A 81 -0.25 -7.70 -2.98
CA PHE A 81 -1.35 -7.98 -3.91
C PHE A 81 -2.19 -9.19 -3.52
N ASP A 82 -1.62 -10.21 -2.88
CA ASP A 82 -2.40 -11.32 -2.35
C ASP A 82 -3.28 -10.88 -1.16
N VAL A 83 -2.77 -10.02 -0.28
CA VAL A 83 -3.56 -9.39 0.79
C VAL A 83 -4.66 -8.49 0.21
N LEU A 84 -4.40 -7.72 -0.85
CA LEU A 84 -5.43 -6.88 -1.49
C LEU A 84 -6.59 -7.71 -2.05
N LYS A 85 -6.32 -8.90 -2.59
CA LYS A 85 -7.39 -9.82 -3.04
C LYS A 85 -8.26 -10.30 -1.88
N LEU A 86 -7.70 -10.49 -0.69
CA LEU A 86 -8.48 -10.81 0.51
C LEU A 86 -9.39 -9.64 0.91
N LEU A 87 -8.92 -8.39 0.80
CA LEU A 87 -9.72 -7.19 1.07
C LEU A 87 -10.85 -6.94 0.05
N GLN A 88 -10.78 -7.57 -1.13
CA GLN A 88 -11.86 -7.57 -2.14
C GLN A 88 -12.94 -8.62 -1.83
N THR A 89 -12.74 -9.49 -0.84
CA THR A 89 -13.79 -10.44 -0.45
C THR A 89 -14.94 -9.71 0.27
N PRO A 90 -16.19 -10.24 0.19
CA PRO A 90 -17.32 -9.62 0.86
C PRO A 90 -17.12 -9.45 2.36
N TRP A 91 -17.34 -8.25 2.86
CA TRP A 91 -17.28 -7.88 4.28
C TRP A 91 -18.51 -7.05 4.64
N ASN A 92 -19.34 -7.53 5.59
CA ASN A 92 -20.55 -6.86 6.08
C ASN A 92 -21.45 -6.24 4.99
N GLY A 93 -21.68 -6.96 3.90
CA GLY A 93 -22.52 -6.50 2.78
C GLY A 93 -21.85 -5.50 1.83
N GLY A 94 -20.54 -5.26 1.97
CA GLY A 94 -19.71 -4.46 1.08
C GLY A 94 -18.34 -5.11 0.81
N MET A 95 -17.37 -4.29 0.39
CA MET A 95 -15.96 -4.68 0.21
C MET A 95 -15.07 -3.65 0.88
N LEU A 96 -13.98 -4.10 1.52
CA LEU A 96 -13.00 -3.20 2.14
C LEU A 96 -12.13 -2.50 1.08
N LEU A 97 -11.81 -3.19 -0.02
CA LEU A 97 -11.17 -2.63 -1.20
C LEU A 97 -12.14 -2.61 -2.39
N LYS A 98 -12.45 -1.42 -2.91
CA LYS A 98 -13.46 -1.25 -3.97
C LYS A 98 -12.94 -1.44 -5.39
N CYS A 99 -11.69 -1.06 -5.66
CA CYS A 99 -11.07 -1.30 -6.96
C CYS A 99 -10.93 -2.80 -7.19
N THR A 100 -11.40 -3.29 -8.34
CA THR A 100 -11.40 -4.71 -8.68
C THR A 100 -10.21 -5.10 -9.55
N ASP A 101 -9.74 -4.19 -10.41
CA ASP A 101 -8.58 -4.43 -11.28
C ASP A 101 -7.26 -4.20 -10.52
N ILE A 102 -6.78 -5.28 -9.88
CA ILE A 102 -5.53 -5.29 -9.12
C ILE A 102 -4.31 -5.01 -10.02
N VAL A 103 -4.34 -5.44 -11.29
CA VAL A 103 -3.21 -5.23 -12.21
C VAL A 103 -3.10 -3.76 -12.58
N ALA A 104 -4.23 -3.10 -12.87
CA ALA A 104 -4.25 -1.66 -13.11
C ALA A 104 -3.81 -0.87 -11.86
N LEU A 105 -4.22 -1.33 -10.67
CA LEU A 105 -3.78 -0.72 -9.41
C LEU A 105 -2.27 -0.85 -9.19
N GLU A 106 -1.68 -2.02 -9.46
CA GLU A 106 -0.23 -2.23 -9.41
C GLU A 106 0.51 -1.25 -10.33
N GLN A 107 0.02 -1.10 -11.57
CA GLN A 107 0.60 -0.18 -12.55
C GLN A 107 0.49 1.28 -12.12
N GLU A 108 -0.65 1.69 -11.57
CA GLU A 108 -0.86 3.05 -11.05
C GLU A 108 0.13 3.37 -9.92
N ILE A 109 0.28 2.45 -8.95
CA ILE A 109 1.19 2.61 -7.82
C ILE A 109 2.66 2.65 -8.29
N MET A 110 3.04 1.77 -9.23
CA MET A 110 4.39 1.75 -9.80
C MET A 110 4.70 3.03 -10.55
N ALA A 111 3.79 3.51 -11.41
CA ALA A 111 3.98 4.74 -12.16
C ALA A 111 4.18 5.94 -11.21
N TRP A 112 3.37 6.01 -10.16
CA TRP A 112 3.52 7.02 -9.12
C TRP A 112 4.87 6.89 -8.38
N GLY A 113 5.25 5.69 -7.96
CA GLY A 113 6.53 5.42 -7.30
C GLY A 113 7.73 5.85 -8.15
N ASN A 114 7.73 5.50 -9.44
CA ASN A 114 8.78 5.89 -10.39
C ASN A 114 8.91 7.40 -10.51
N SER A 115 7.79 8.14 -10.59
CA SER A 115 7.80 9.61 -10.67
C SER A 115 8.44 10.29 -9.44
N ASN A 116 8.46 9.59 -8.29
CA ASN A 116 8.96 10.11 -7.01
C ASN A 116 10.30 9.51 -6.57
N ALA A 117 10.79 8.46 -7.25
CA ALA A 117 11.96 7.67 -6.84
C ALA A 117 13.25 8.51 -6.72
N PHE A 118 13.53 9.41 -7.66
CA PHE A 118 14.70 10.30 -7.58
C PHE A 118 14.57 11.37 -6.48
N GLY A 119 13.35 11.83 -6.21
CA GLY A 119 13.10 12.67 -5.03
C GLY A 119 13.38 11.90 -3.75
N ALA A 120 13.06 10.61 -3.74
CA ALA A 120 13.31 9.73 -2.62
C ALA A 120 14.81 9.56 -2.34
N SER A 121 15.61 9.22 -3.36
CA SER A 121 17.05 8.98 -3.24
C SER A 121 17.83 10.23 -2.81
N ARG A 122 17.37 11.42 -3.21
CA ARG A 122 17.94 12.71 -2.79
C ARG A 122 17.45 13.20 -1.43
N ASN A 123 16.73 12.36 -0.68
CA ASN A 123 16.11 12.70 0.59
C ASN A 123 15.24 13.97 0.54
N LYS A 124 14.53 14.23 -0.57
CA LYS A 124 13.62 15.37 -0.68
C LYS A 124 12.47 15.20 0.31
N GLN A 125 12.24 16.23 1.12
CA GLN A 125 11.15 16.33 2.08
C GLN A 125 10.21 17.51 1.73
N PRO A 126 8.91 17.46 2.10
CA PRO A 126 8.22 16.29 2.66
C PRO A 126 8.03 15.19 1.62
N ARG A 127 8.02 13.93 2.06
CA ARG A 127 7.66 12.78 1.21
C ARG A 127 6.22 12.93 0.69
N PRO A 128 5.96 12.61 -0.60
CA PRO A 128 4.65 12.78 -1.24
C PRO A 128 3.59 11.85 -0.67
N VAL A 129 2.34 12.30 -0.73
CA VAL A 129 1.13 11.51 -0.46
C VAL A 129 0.21 11.65 -1.67
N SER A 130 -0.41 10.55 -2.10
CA SER A 130 -1.38 10.55 -3.19
C SER A 130 -2.45 9.48 -2.95
N ALA A 131 -3.51 9.50 -3.75
CA ALA A 131 -4.61 8.56 -3.69
C ALA A 131 -4.83 7.89 -5.05
N SER A 132 -5.29 6.64 -5.02
CA SER A 132 -5.66 5.90 -6.22
C SER A 132 -6.88 6.51 -6.89
N LYS A 133 -6.84 6.63 -8.23
CA LYS A 133 -8.00 7.03 -9.04
C LYS A 133 -8.91 5.85 -9.34
N LEU A 134 -8.43 4.63 -9.14
CA LEU A 134 -9.14 3.39 -9.46
C LEU A 134 -10.06 2.94 -8.31
N CYS A 135 -9.74 3.30 -7.07
CA CYS A 135 -10.38 2.74 -5.88
C CYS A 135 -11.59 3.52 -5.34
N GLY A 136 -12.08 4.55 -6.04
CA GLY A 136 -13.32 5.26 -5.66
C GLY A 136 -13.24 5.89 -4.27
N LEU A 137 -12.10 6.53 -3.99
CA LEU A 137 -11.85 7.40 -2.84
C LEU A 137 -12.51 8.77 -3.05
#